data_AF-T0HC21-F1
#
_entry.id   AF-T0HC21-F1
#
_cell.length_a   1.000
_cell.length_b   1.000
_cell.length_c   1.000
_cell.angle_alpha   90.00
_cell.angle_beta   90.00
_cell.angle_gamma   90.00
#
_symmetry.space_group_name_H-M   'P 1'
#
loop_
_entity.id
_entity.type
_entity.pdbx_description
1 polymer ?
#
loop_
_entity_poly.entity_id
_entity_poly.type
_entity_poly.pdbx_seq_one_letter_code
_entity_poly.pdbx_strand_id
1 'polypeptide(L)'
;MVARLSNDHPEFQTEVRIGIDTGPAVAIDGGKSDEREPLFIGSPANHAAKLAAGEIPGIILSPRAETLIGQQRQIGSQSHPLSAQIEQHFLTEEILALDSVAPSGGRLETAYQRFSDEFGAPRSMAADSKQPAFSFHYKQPPLKNIVFKDHPPSNAIRMELASIFADLDGFTAYIDAAMRDGKIAEAVANLHVLRAEMAAVLRNDFSGRKVRFVGDCVHGLIAEGTSSETDPAETVRSAVIMAGALRSSFDLCRTMLPGIRDMGLAIGIDYGTTPICRLGLRGLASVRTAASRSACISEAEQQRCSGNETAIGEAAYRAASAVVREAFKTDRALANLDYLSAQFMLGLETKGAAKPAAPMQAHVPASMPLRAHAT
;
A
#
# COMPACT_ATOMS: atom_id res chain seq x y z
N MET A 1 -10.75 -14.71 -19.05
CA MET A 1 -10.55 -15.35 -17.73
C MET A 1 -11.72 -15.07 -16.80
N VAL A 2 -11.90 -13.82 -16.35
CA VAL A 2 -12.89 -13.43 -15.32
C VAL A 2 -14.30 -13.91 -15.65
N ALA A 3 -14.83 -13.56 -16.84
CA ALA A 3 -16.17 -13.99 -17.24
C ALA A 3 -16.34 -15.53 -17.25
N ARG A 4 -15.31 -16.26 -17.69
CA ARG A 4 -15.33 -17.74 -17.72
C ARG A 4 -15.31 -18.31 -16.30
N LEU A 5 -14.43 -17.81 -15.43
CA LEU A 5 -14.40 -18.19 -14.01
C LEU A 5 -15.73 -17.90 -13.31
N SER A 6 -16.33 -16.73 -13.52
CA SER A 6 -17.63 -16.37 -12.94
C SER A 6 -18.77 -17.30 -13.41
N ASN A 7 -18.72 -17.77 -14.66
CA ASN A 7 -19.71 -18.69 -15.20
C ASN A 7 -19.55 -20.12 -14.64
N ASP A 8 -18.31 -20.60 -14.57
CA ASP A 8 -18.02 -21.97 -14.18
C ASP A 8 -17.97 -22.14 -12.64
N HIS A 9 -17.67 -21.06 -11.92
CA HIS A 9 -17.57 -20.99 -10.45
C HIS A 9 -18.22 -19.69 -9.92
N PRO A 10 -19.55 -19.66 -9.77
CA PRO A 10 -20.29 -18.46 -9.34
C PRO A 10 -19.84 -17.88 -7.99
N GLU A 11 -19.25 -18.68 -7.12
CA GLU A 11 -18.67 -18.25 -5.84
C GLU A 11 -17.44 -17.32 -5.98
N PHE A 12 -16.82 -17.30 -7.16
CA PHE A 12 -15.70 -16.41 -7.51
C PHE A 12 -16.13 -15.27 -8.45
N GLN A 13 -17.44 -15.01 -8.55
CA GLN A 13 -17.93 -13.90 -9.35
C GLN A 13 -17.26 -12.60 -8.91
N THR A 14 -16.42 -12.05 -9.78
CA THR A 14 -15.67 -10.83 -9.55
C THR A 14 -15.80 -9.92 -10.76
N GLU A 15 -15.89 -8.64 -10.47
CA GLU A 15 -15.74 -7.58 -11.47
C GLU A 15 -14.31 -7.07 -11.41
N VAL A 16 -13.67 -6.90 -12.57
CA VAL A 16 -12.27 -6.49 -12.65
C VAL A 16 -12.16 -5.28 -13.55
N ARG A 17 -11.55 -4.23 -13.02
CA ARG A 17 -11.15 -3.04 -13.76
C ARG A 17 -9.63 -2.96 -13.79
N ILE A 18 -9.08 -2.71 -14.97
CA ILE A 18 -7.63 -2.65 -15.20
C ILE A 18 -7.32 -1.28 -15.77
N GLY A 19 -6.48 -0.52 -15.10
CA GLY A 19 -5.91 0.72 -15.64
C GLY A 19 -4.54 0.45 -16.26
N ILE A 20 -4.31 0.95 -17.47
CA ILE A 20 -3.03 0.81 -18.16
C ILE A 20 -2.52 2.19 -18.56
N ASP A 21 -1.26 2.45 -18.22
CA ASP A 21 -0.53 3.61 -18.68
C ASP A 21 0.88 3.21 -19.11
N THR A 22 1.56 4.10 -19.83
CA THR A 22 2.89 3.93 -20.36
C THR A 22 3.70 5.21 -20.17
N GLY A 23 4.99 5.05 -19.89
CA GLY A 23 5.92 6.15 -19.73
C GLY A 23 7.15 5.77 -18.90
N PRO A 24 8.05 6.73 -18.67
CA PRO A 24 9.23 6.51 -17.83
C PRO A 24 8.82 6.33 -16.37
N ALA A 25 9.49 5.41 -15.69
CA ALA A 25 9.38 5.19 -14.26
C ALA A 25 10.75 4.83 -13.68
N VAL A 26 10.95 5.17 -12.41
CA VAL A 26 12.17 4.84 -11.66
C VAL A 26 11.92 3.56 -10.88
N ALA A 27 12.70 2.52 -11.19
CA ALA A 27 12.69 1.27 -10.43
C ALA A 27 13.61 1.38 -9.21
N ILE A 28 13.09 1.04 -8.04
CA ILE A 28 13.85 1.02 -6.79
C ILE A 28 13.62 -0.30 -6.03
N ASP A 29 14.61 -0.71 -5.23
CA ASP A 29 14.43 -1.80 -4.26
C ASP A 29 13.62 -1.27 -3.06
N GLY A 30 12.42 -1.80 -2.86
CA GLY A 30 11.43 -1.30 -1.91
C GLY A 30 11.63 -1.73 -0.45
N GLY A 31 12.72 -2.43 -0.10
CA GLY A 31 12.92 -2.79 1.31
C GLY A 31 14.25 -3.44 1.69
N LYS A 32 14.35 -3.80 2.97
CA LYS A 32 15.47 -4.55 3.55
C LYS A 32 15.08 -6.02 3.75
N SER A 33 16.01 -6.93 3.56
CA SER A 33 15.88 -8.37 3.92
C SER A 33 14.58 -9.03 3.42
N ASP A 34 13.70 -9.48 4.33
CA ASP A 34 12.44 -10.17 4.09
C ASP A 34 11.28 -9.25 3.64
N GLU A 35 11.56 -7.96 3.44
CA GLU A 35 10.63 -6.94 2.97
C GLU A 35 10.99 -6.37 1.58
N ARG A 36 11.87 -7.02 0.82
CA ARG A 36 12.25 -6.58 -0.54
C ARG A 36 11.09 -6.78 -1.52
N GLU A 37 10.59 -5.68 -2.04
CA GLU A 37 9.61 -5.65 -3.13
C GLU A 37 10.09 -4.58 -4.13
N PRO A 38 10.38 -4.91 -5.41
CA PRO A 38 10.73 -3.89 -6.38
C PRO A 38 9.53 -2.96 -6.58
N LEU A 39 9.78 -1.66 -6.64
CA LEU A 39 8.75 -0.66 -6.84
C LEU A 39 9.11 0.25 -7.99
N PHE A 40 8.09 0.61 -8.77
CA PHE A 40 8.20 1.54 -9.88
C PHE A 40 7.49 2.83 -9.51
N ILE A 41 8.23 3.93 -9.58
CA ILE A 41 7.76 5.24 -9.15
C ILE A 41 7.76 6.20 -10.34
N GLY A 42 6.67 6.94 -10.47
CA GLY A 42 6.48 7.97 -11.49
C GLY A 42 5.04 8.01 -11.96
N SER A 43 4.77 8.97 -12.83
CA SER A 43 3.48 9.16 -13.49
C SER A 43 2.76 7.85 -13.93
N PRO A 44 3.41 6.89 -14.62
CA PRO A 44 2.69 5.74 -15.20
C PRO A 44 2.01 4.84 -14.16
N ALA A 45 2.68 4.51 -13.06
CA ALA A 45 2.11 3.63 -12.04
C ALA A 45 0.93 4.30 -11.32
N ASN A 46 1.07 5.59 -10.98
CA ASN A 46 0.02 6.36 -10.32
C ASN A 46 -1.21 6.55 -11.23
N HIS A 47 -1.00 6.91 -12.50
CA HIS A 47 -2.08 7.07 -13.46
C HIS A 47 -2.81 5.75 -13.72
N ALA A 48 -2.08 4.64 -13.91
CA ALA A 48 -2.68 3.32 -14.05
C ALA A 48 -3.53 2.94 -12.83
N ALA A 49 -3.05 3.21 -11.61
CA ALA A 49 -3.81 2.96 -10.39
C ALA A 49 -5.10 3.81 -10.32
N LYS A 50 -5.03 5.10 -10.65
CA LYS A 50 -6.20 5.99 -10.72
C LYS A 50 -7.24 5.51 -11.75
N LEU A 51 -6.78 5.03 -12.90
CA LEU A 51 -7.66 4.44 -13.91
C LEU A 51 -8.31 3.14 -13.41
N ALA A 52 -7.59 2.32 -12.64
CA ALA A 52 -8.08 1.06 -12.08
C ALA A 52 -9.10 1.25 -10.94
N ALA A 53 -9.07 2.39 -10.23
CA ALA A 53 -9.93 2.69 -9.08
C ALA A 53 -11.39 3.07 -9.43
N GLY A 54 -11.77 3.08 -10.70
CA GLY A 54 -13.14 3.40 -11.13
C GLY A 54 -14.14 2.24 -10.94
N GLU A 55 -15.43 2.53 -11.13
CA GLU A 55 -16.51 1.56 -10.85
C GLU A 55 -16.82 0.62 -12.02
N ILE A 56 -16.60 1.07 -13.26
CA ILE A 56 -17.01 0.31 -14.45
C ILE A 56 -15.95 -0.76 -14.77
N PRO A 57 -16.29 -2.05 -14.86
CA PRO A 57 -15.33 -3.11 -15.21
C PRO A 57 -14.78 -2.95 -16.63
N GLY A 58 -13.61 -3.54 -16.88
CA GLY A 58 -12.95 -3.53 -18.20
C GLY A 58 -11.52 -2.98 -18.17
N ILE A 59 -10.90 -2.91 -19.34
CA ILE A 59 -9.55 -2.39 -19.53
C ILE A 59 -9.63 -0.92 -19.94
N ILE A 60 -8.99 -0.04 -19.18
CA ILE A 60 -9.03 1.40 -19.36
C ILE A 60 -7.62 1.90 -19.63
N LEU A 61 -7.44 2.54 -20.77
CA LEU A 61 -6.14 3.07 -21.19
C LEU A 61 -6.01 4.55 -20.80
N SER A 62 -4.78 4.95 -20.54
CA SER A 62 -4.41 6.36 -20.48
C SER A 62 -4.33 6.96 -21.89
N PRO A 63 -4.42 8.30 -22.03
CA PRO A 63 -4.20 8.97 -23.31
C PRO A 63 -2.82 8.68 -23.95
N ARG A 64 -1.80 8.38 -23.14
CA ARG A 64 -0.47 8.00 -23.62
C ARG A 64 -0.49 6.60 -24.25
N ALA A 65 -1.12 5.65 -23.57
CA ALA A 65 -1.24 4.28 -24.05
C ALA A 65 -2.07 4.19 -25.34
N GLU A 66 -3.18 4.93 -25.42
CA GLU A 66 -4.04 5.01 -26.62
C GLU A 66 -3.29 5.49 -27.86
N THR A 67 -2.46 6.51 -27.69
CA THR A 67 -1.71 7.12 -28.79
C THR A 67 -0.75 6.10 -29.42
N LEU A 68 -0.19 5.18 -28.62
CA LEU A 68 0.73 4.15 -29.12
C LEU A 68 0.03 3.05 -29.93
N ILE A 69 -1.23 2.76 -29.62
CA ILE A 69 -2.00 1.73 -30.34
C ILE A 69 -2.85 2.29 -31.48
N GLY A 70 -2.64 3.56 -31.85
CA GLY A 70 -3.27 4.20 -33.01
C GLY A 70 -4.78 4.47 -32.85
N GLN A 71 -5.33 4.45 -31.63
CA GLN A 71 -6.73 4.80 -31.42
C GLN A 71 -6.95 6.31 -31.54
N GLN A 72 -8.00 6.71 -32.26
CA GLN A 72 -8.43 8.11 -32.32
C GLN A 72 -8.94 8.56 -30.95
N ARG A 73 -8.28 9.54 -30.33
CA ARG A 73 -8.76 10.16 -29.09
C ARG A 73 -10.13 10.79 -29.32
N GLN A 74 -11.07 10.52 -28.43
CA GLN A 74 -12.24 11.39 -28.28
C GLN A 74 -11.77 12.68 -27.60
N ILE A 75 -12.03 13.82 -28.25
CA ILE A 75 -11.69 15.14 -27.72
C ILE A 75 -12.40 15.32 -26.37
N GLY A 76 -11.63 15.62 -25.32
CA GLY A 76 -12.14 15.88 -23.97
C GLY A 76 -12.19 14.65 -23.04
N SER A 77 -11.90 13.45 -23.54
CA SER A 77 -11.84 12.25 -22.68
C SER A 77 -10.48 12.10 -22.00
N GLN A 78 -10.49 11.81 -20.70
CA GLN A 78 -9.28 11.56 -19.89
C GLN A 78 -8.88 10.08 -19.87
N SER A 79 -9.70 9.18 -20.43
CA SER A 79 -9.46 7.74 -20.47
C SER A 79 -10.41 7.06 -21.45
N HIS A 80 -9.97 6.02 -22.16
CA HIS A 80 -10.84 5.24 -23.04
C HIS A 80 -10.89 3.76 -22.64
N PRO A 81 -12.10 3.17 -22.58
CA PRO A 81 -12.22 1.73 -22.45
C PRO A 81 -11.73 1.07 -23.74
N LEU A 82 -10.96 0.00 -23.58
CA LEU A 82 -10.52 -0.83 -24.69
C LEU A 82 -11.74 -1.53 -25.31
N SER A 83 -11.83 -1.55 -26.64
CA SER A 83 -12.95 -2.21 -27.31
C SER A 83 -12.79 -3.72 -27.29
N ALA A 84 -13.91 -4.45 -27.21
CA ALA A 84 -13.92 -5.91 -27.23
C ALA A 84 -13.25 -6.48 -28.50
N GLN A 85 -13.34 -5.78 -29.64
CA GLN A 85 -12.68 -6.18 -30.88
C GLN A 85 -11.15 -6.16 -30.73
N ILE A 86 -10.60 -5.14 -30.07
CA ILE A 86 -9.15 -5.02 -29.86
C ILE A 86 -8.68 -6.02 -28.80
N GLU A 87 -9.46 -6.23 -27.72
CA GLU A 87 -9.16 -7.28 -26.74
C GLU A 87 -9.07 -8.66 -27.40
N GLN A 88 -10.02 -9.00 -28.27
CA GLN A 88 -10.02 -10.26 -29.01
C GLN A 88 -8.84 -10.36 -29.98
N HIS A 89 -8.46 -9.25 -30.62
CA HIS A 89 -7.30 -9.22 -31.50
C HIS A 89 -6.01 -9.56 -30.74
N PHE A 90 -5.80 -8.94 -29.57
CA PHE A 90 -4.63 -9.25 -28.74
C PHE A 90 -4.56 -10.71 -28.29
N LEU A 91 -5.69 -11.41 -28.16
CA LEU A 91 -5.72 -12.85 -27.85
C LEU A 91 -5.12 -13.73 -28.96
N THR A 92 -5.09 -13.22 -30.18
CA THR A 92 -4.55 -13.92 -31.37
C THR A 92 -3.11 -13.55 -31.68
N GLU A 93 -2.59 -12.47 -31.08
CA GLU A 93 -1.21 -12.05 -31.29
C GLU A 93 -0.20 -13.02 -30.65
N GLU A 94 0.91 -13.24 -31.35
CA GLU A 94 2.05 -13.97 -30.84
C GLU A 94 2.84 -13.10 -29.86
N ILE A 95 3.03 -13.61 -28.64
CA ILE A 95 3.88 -12.96 -27.64
C ILE A 95 5.22 -13.67 -27.61
N LEU A 96 6.29 -12.88 -27.75
CA LEU A 96 7.65 -13.29 -27.45
C LEU A 96 7.84 -13.31 -25.93
N ALA A 97 7.91 -14.50 -25.35
CA ALA A 97 8.47 -14.71 -24.01
C ALA A 97 9.95 -15.13 -24.15
N LEU A 98 10.73 -15.00 -23.06
CA LEU A 98 12.19 -15.23 -23.06
C LEU A 98 12.63 -16.50 -23.82
N ASP A 99 11.83 -17.58 -23.76
CA ASP A 99 12.15 -18.89 -24.35
C ASP A 99 11.05 -19.47 -25.27
N SER A 100 10.00 -18.71 -25.61
CA SER A 100 8.92 -19.23 -26.47
C SER A 100 8.11 -18.15 -27.19
N VAL A 101 7.68 -18.50 -28.41
CA VAL A 101 6.64 -17.79 -29.15
C VAL A 101 5.35 -18.58 -28.95
N ALA A 102 4.33 -17.95 -28.38
CA ALA A 102 3.02 -18.54 -28.26
C ALA A 102 1.94 -17.47 -28.43
N PRO A 103 0.78 -17.82 -29.03
CA PRO A 103 -0.37 -16.94 -29.02
C PRO A 103 -0.77 -16.66 -27.58
N SER A 104 -1.08 -15.40 -27.27
CA SER A 104 -1.44 -14.97 -25.92
C SER A 104 -2.66 -15.75 -25.37
N GLY A 105 -3.60 -16.14 -26.24
CA GLY A 105 -4.73 -17.00 -25.92
C GLY A 105 -4.34 -18.38 -25.40
N GLY A 106 -3.24 -18.97 -25.87
CA GLY A 106 -2.73 -20.26 -25.36
C GLY A 106 -2.25 -20.18 -23.91
N ARG A 107 -1.66 -19.04 -23.51
CA ARG A 107 -1.28 -18.77 -22.11
C ARG A 107 -2.51 -18.61 -21.21
N LEU A 108 -3.55 -17.95 -21.71
CA LEU A 108 -4.82 -17.84 -21.00
C LEU A 108 -5.46 -19.21 -20.77
N GLU A 109 -5.51 -20.07 -21.80
CA GLU A 109 -6.09 -21.41 -21.66
C GLU A 109 -5.29 -22.26 -20.68
N THR A 110 -3.95 -22.19 -20.76
CA THR A 110 -3.07 -22.89 -19.81
C THR A 110 -3.31 -22.43 -18.37
N ALA A 111 -3.46 -21.12 -18.14
CA ALA A 111 -3.72 -20.56 -16.82
C ALA A 111 -5.09 -20.98 -16.28
N TYR A 112 -6.11 -20.99 -17.14
CA TYR A 112 -7.45 -21.46 -16.79
C TYR A 112 -7.45 -22.95 -16.46
N GLN A 113 -6.86 -23.79 -17.30
CA GLN A 113 -6.80 -25.23 -17.07
C GLN A 113 -6.07 -25.57 -15.77
N ARG A 114 -4.94 -24.91 -15.48
CA ARG A 114 -4.23 -25.08 -14.19
C ARG A 114 -5.13 -24.76 -12.99
N PHE A 115 -5.86 -23.65 -13.06
CA PHE A 115 -6.81 -23.29 -12.00
C PHE A 115 -7.91 -24.35 -11.85
N SER A 116 -8.53 -24.78 -12.96
CA SER A 116 -9.59 -25.77 -12.96
C SER A 116 -9.11 -27.15 -12.46
N ASP A 117 -7.90 -27.57 -12.81
CA ASP A 117 -7.32 -28.83 -12.33
C ASP A 117 -7.04 -28.77 -10.81
N GLU A 118 -6.48 -27.66 -10.31
CA GLU A 118 -6.24 -27.44 -8.88
C GLU A 118 -7.55 -27.39 -8.07
N PHE A 119 -8.60 -26.81 -8.64
CA PHE A 119 -9.89 -26.66 -7.98
C PHE A 119 -10.79 -27.91 -8.09
N GLY A 120 -10.76 -28.60 -9.23
CA GLY A 120 -11.61 -29.74 -9.57
C GLY A 120 -11.09 -31.11 -9.11
N ALA A 121 -9.84 -31.21 -8.65
CA ALA A 121 -9.27 -32.46 -8.14
C ALA A 121 -10.12 -33.05 -6.98
N PRO A 122 -10.46 -34.36 -7.00
CA PRO A 122 -11.24 -35.01 -5.95
C PRO A 122 -10.59 -34.83 -4.57
N ARG A 123 -11.38 -34.33 -3.60
CA ARG A 123 -10.97 -34.03 -2.21
C ARG A 123 -10.25 -35.18 -1.49
N SER A 124 -10.43 -36.43 -1.94
CA SER A 124 -9.80 -37.63 -1.37
C SER A 124 -8.40 -37.95 -1.93
N MET A 125 -7.99 -37.35 -3.04
CA MET A 125 -6.61 -37.48 -3.59
C MET A 125 -5.72 -36.30 -3.20
N ALA A 126 -6.30 -35.26 -2.60
CA ALA A 126 -5.67 -34.03 -2.13
C ALA A 126 -5.09 -34.16 -0.70
N ALA A 127 -4.38 -35.26 -0.39
CA ALA A 127 -3.68 -35.38 0.90
C ALA A 127 -2.65 -34.24 1.11
N ASP A 128 -2.17 -33.64 0.01
CA ASP A 128 -1.21 -32.52 0.01
C ASP A 128 -1.75 -31.15 -0.44
N SER A 129 -2.89 -31.07 -1.15
CA SER A 129 -3.49 -29.77 -1.50
C SER A 129 -4.53 -29.34 -0.45
N LYS A 130 -4.04 -28.97 0.73
CA LYS A 130 -4.85 -28.27 1.72
C LYS A 130 -5.24 -26.90 1.14
N GLN A 131 -6.52 -26.71 0.84
CA GLN A 131 -7.09 -25.36 0.72
C GLN A 131 -6.60 -24.52 1.92
N PRO A 132 -6.29 -23.23 1.74
CA PRO A 132 -5.89 -22.38 2.85
C PRO A 132 -7.08 -22.27 3.83
N ALA A 133 -7.08 -23.12 4.85
CA ALA A 133 -8.01 -23.04 5.96
C ALA A 133 -7.61 -21.82 6.77
N PHE A 134 -8.37 -20.74 6.66
CA PHE A 134 -8.15 -19.57 7.49
C PHE A 134 -8.44 -19.93 8.94
N SER A 135 -7.43 -19.78 9.80
CA SER A 135 -7.59 -19.89 11.25
C SER A 135 -7.06 -18.61 11.86
N PHE A 136 -7.87 -18.04 12.76
CA PHE A 136 -7.63 -16.72 13.31
C PHE A 136 -7.29 -16.79 14.80
N HIS A 137 -6.35 -15.97 15.22
CA HIS A 137 -6.02 -15.76 16.63
C HIS A 137 -5.86 -14.27 16.94
N TYR A 138 -6.02 -13.91 18.21
CA TYR A 138 -5.73 -12.58 18.70
C TYR A 138 -4.21 -12.43 18.95
N LYS A 139 -3.66 -11.25 18.67
CA LYS A 139 -2.25 -10.92 18.93
C LYS A 139 -2.18 -9.80 19.95
N GLN A 140 -1.67 -10.09 21.14
CA GLN A 140 -1.41 -9.06 22.14
C GLN A 140 -0.52 -7.93 21.58
N PRO A 141 -0.88 -6.65 21.74
CA PRO A 141 0.03 -5.53 21.50
C PRO A 141 1.36 -5.67 22.29
N PRO A 142 2.49 -5.16 21.78
CA PRO A 142 2.62 -4.27 20.62
C PRO A 142 2.67 -5.00 19.28
N LEU A 143 2.22 -4.32 18.22
CA LEU A 143 2.15 -4.87 16.87
C LEU A 143 3.52 -4.92 16.16
N LYS A 144 4.52 -4.13 16.60
CA LYS A 144 5.89 -4.16 16.02
C LYS A 144 6.51 -5.56 15.97
N ASN A 145 6.08 -6.44 16.87
CA ASN A 145 6.55 -7.82 17.00
C ASN A 145 5.93 -8.79 16.00
N ILE A 146 4.97 -8.36 15.19
CA ILE A 146 4.41 -9.21 14.12
C ILE A 146 5.50 -9.49 13.09
N VAL A 147 5.74 -10.78 12.82
CA VAL A 147 6.61 -11.25 11.75
C VAL A 147 5.72 -11.95 10.73
N PHE A 148 5.46 -11.28 9.59
CA PHE A 148 4.46 -11.75 8.61
C PHE A 148 4.72 -13.17 8.10
N LYS A 149 5.98 -13.61 8.02
CA LYS A 149 6.34 -14.96 7.56
C LYS A 149 5.72 -16.07 8.43
N ASP A 150 5.43 -15.77 9.70
CA ASP A 150 4.89 -16.71 10.68
C ASP A 150 3.34 -16.73 10.65
N HIS A 151 2.72 -15.94 9.77
CA HIS A 151 1.26 -15.79 9.64
C HIS A 151 0.77 -16.15 8.22
N PRO A 152 0.88 -17.43 7.79
CA PRO A 152 0.10 -17.93 6.65
C PRO A 152 -1.41 -17.89 6.96
N PRO A 153 -2.30 -18.17 5.99
CA PRO A 153 -3.75 -18.21 6.23
C PRO A 153 -4.17 -19.07 7.43
N SER A 154 -3.49 -20.20 7.65
CA SER A 154 -3.75 -21.12 8.77
C SER A 154 -3.27 -20.65 10.15
N ASN A 155 -2.62 -19.48 10.22
CA ASN A 155 -2.19 -18.84 11.45
C ASN A 155 -2.36 -17.32 11.35
N ALA A 156 -3.45 -16.88 10.75
CA ALA A 156 -3.74 -15.47 10.54
C ALA A 156 -4.09 -14.79 11.87
N ILE A 157 -3.70 -13.52 12.01
CA ILE A 157 -4.18 -12.69 13.13
C ILE A 157 -5.54 -12.12 12.73
N ARG A 158 -6.46 -11.98 13.68
CA ARG A 158 -7.67 -11.16 13.52
C ARG A 158 -8.00 -10.49 14.85
N MET A 159 -7.94 -9.16 14.85
CA MET A 159 -8.21 -8.34 16.04
C MET A 159 -8.69 -6.96 15.61
N GLU A 160 -9.27 -6.20 16.53
CA GLU A 160 -9.50 -4.77 16.32
C GLU A 160 -8.19 -4.00 16.46
N LEU A 161 -8.01 -3.00 15.59
CA LEU A 161 -6.84 -2.14 15.53
C LEU A 161 -7.17 -0.87 14.75
N ALA A 162 -6.29 0.12 14.80
CA ALA A 162 -6.31 1.27 13.90
C ALA A 162 -5.38 1.02 12.69
N SER A 163 -5.91 1.27 11.50
CA SER A 163 -5.17 1.34 10.23
C SER A 163 -4.86 2.79 9.92
N ILE A 164 -3.64 3.06 9.44
CA ILE A 164 -3.15 4.40 9.12
C ILE A 164 -2.50 4.37 7.74
N PHE A 165 -2.91 5.29 6.87
CA PHE A 165 -2.23 5.61 5.62
C PHE A 165 -1.63 7.00 5.72
N ALA A 166 -0.37 7.16 5.34
CA ALA A 166 0.28 8.46 5.24
C ALA A 166 1.01 8.58 3.89
N ASP A 167 0.54 9.50 3.06
CA ASP A 167 0.91 9.68 1.66
C ASP A 167 1.68 10.99 1.45
N LEU A 168 2.74 10.93 0.64
CA LEU A 168 3.56 12.11 0.38
C LEU A 168 2.92 12.95 -0.72
N ASP A 169 2.08 13.89 -0.32
CA ASP A 169 1.38 14.79 -1.24
C ASP A 169 2.38 15.56 -2.14
N GLY A 170 2.09 15.55 -3.44
CA GLY A 170 2.96 16.12 -4.47
C GLY A 170 4.14 15.24 -4.93
N PHE A 171 4.35 14.06 -4.34
CA PHE A 171 5.55 13.26 -4.64
C PHE A 171 5.65 12.76 -6.08
N THR A 172 4.54 12.36 -6.71
CA THR A 172 4.56 11.96 -8.14
C THR A 172 5.09 13.09 -9.03
N ALA A 173 4.63 14.33 -8.78
CA ALA A 173 5.07 15.50 -9.54
C ALA A 173 6.55 15.83 -9.26
N TYR A 174 6.99 15.65 -8.02
CA TYR A 174 8.40 15.78 -7.63
C TYR A 174 9.30 14.80 -8.37
N ILE A 175 8.91 13.52 -8.48
CA ILE A 175 9.65 12.51 -9.24
C ILE A 175 9.69 12.83 -10.73
N ASP A 176 8.56 13.23 -11.30
CA ASP A 176 8.50 13.59 -12.71
C ASP A 176 9.38 14.82 -13.02
N ALA A 177 9.45 15.80 -12.10
CA ALA A 177 10.36 16.94 -12.21
C ALA A 177 11.83 16.50 -12.11
N ALA A 178 12.16 15.65 -11.13
CA ALA A 178 13.50 15.12 -10.96
C ALA A 178 13.97 14.32 -12.18
N MET A 179 13.08 13.58 -12.85
CA MET A 179 13.39 12.90 -14.12
C MET A 179 13.73 13.88 -15.23
N ARG A 180 12.97 14.97 -15.38
CA ARG A 180 13.23 16.00 -16.39
C ARG A 180 14.52 16.76 -16.13
N ASP A 181 14.80 17.07 -14.88
CA ASP A 181 15.92 17.93 -14.47
C ASP A 181 17.22 17.14 -14.22
N GLY A 182 17.22 15.82 -14.42
CA GLY A 182 18.39 14.97 -14.19
C GLY A 182 18.75 14.79 -12.70
N LYS A 183 17.79 14.97 -11.79
CA LYS A 183 17.97 14.90 -10.32
C LYS A 183 17.42 13.62 -9.69
N ILE A 184 17.25 12.54 -10.47
CA ILE A 184 16.65 11.28 -10.01
C ILE A 184 17.38 10.71 -8.78
N ALA A 185 18.72 10.77 -8.75
CA ALA A 185 19.50 10.25 -7.64
C ALA A 185 19.17 10.95 -6.30
N GLU A 186 19.01 12.28 -6.31
CA GLU A 186 18.59 13.06 -5.15
C GLU A 186 17.17 12.68 -4.71
N ALA A 187 16.25 12.55 -5.68
CA ALA A 187 14.87 12.19 -5.40
C ALA A 187 14.71 10.79 -4.81
N VAL A 188 15.48 9.81 -5.29
CA VAL A 188 15.52 8.46 -4.73
C VAL A 188 16.14 8.46 -3.34
N ALA A 189 17.21 9.22 -3.11
CA ALA A 189 17.81 9.35 -1.78
C ALA A 189 16.82 9.95 -0.76
N ASN A 190 16.13 11.02 -1.14
CA ASN A 190 15.11 11.66 -0.30
C ASN A 190 13.98 10.69 0.05
N LEU A 191 13.48 9.93 -0.93
CA LEU A 191 12.46 8.92 -0.69
C LEU A 191 12.92 7.86 0.31
N HIS A 192 14.17 7.38 0.22
CA HIS A 192 14.69 6.40 1.18
C HIS A 192 14.74 6.97 2.59
N VAL A 193 15.13 8.23 2.77
CA VAL A 193 15.11 8.91 4.07
C VAL A 193 13.68 9.02 4.59
N LEU A 194 12.76 9.57 3.80
CA LEU A 194 11.35 9.76 4.17
C LEU A 194 10.69 8.43 4.57
N ARG A 195 10.89 7.38 3.79
CA ARG A 195 10.37 6.04 4.10
C ARG A 195 10.99 5.45 5.36
N ALA A 196 12.32 5.54 5.50
CA ALA A 196 12.99 5.01 6.68
C ALA A 196 12.47 5.69 7.95
N GLU A 197 12.28 7.01 7.89
CA GLU A 197 11.80 7.81 8.98
C GLU A 197 10.33 7.51 9.32
N MET A 198 9.43 7.51 8.35
CA MET A 198 8.02 7.11 8.58
C MET A 198 7.92 5.70 9.17
N ALA A 199 8.71 4.75 8.68
CA ALA A 199 8.74 3.39 9.23
C ALA A 199 9.32 3.35 10.66
N ALA A 200 10.29 4.21 10.98
CA ALA A 200 10.86 4.33 12.31
C ALA A 200 9.84 4.90 13.30
N VAL A 201 9.11 5.96 12.94
CA VAL A 201 8.02 6.51 13.75
C VAL A 201 6.98 5.43 14.06
N LEU A 202 6.47 4.75 13.02
CA LEU A 202 5.48 3.67 13.19
C LEU A 202 5.97 2.59 14.17
N ARG A 203 7.21 2.10 13.97
CA ARG A 203 7.71 0.90 14.65
C ARG A 203 8.37 1.17 15.99
N ASN A 204 9.24 2.17 16.05
CA ASN A 204 10.13 2.39 17.18
C ASN A 204 9.49 3.31 18.22
N ASP A 205 8.82 4.37 17.76
CA ASP A 205 8.26 5.38 18.66
C ASP A 205 6.88 4.96 19.18
N PHE A 206 6.07 4.33 18.33
CA PHE A 206 4.70 3.97 18.65
C PHE A 206 4.43 2.47 18.70
N SER A 207 5.45 1.65 18.52
CA SER A 207 5.33 0.19 18.59
C SER A 207 4.27 -0.44 17.67
N GLY A 208 3.89 0.27 16.61
CA GLY A 208 3.05 -0.19 15.53
C GLY A 208 3.79 -1.07 14.52
N ARG A 209 3.08 -1.50 13.49
CA ARG A 209 3.62 -2.34 12.42
C ARG A 209 3.36 -1.73 11.05
N LYS A 210 4.44 -1.46 10.32
CA LYS A 210 4.37 -1.20 8.87
C LYS A 210 3.96 -2.49 8.14
N VAL A 211 2.93 -2.39 7.30
CA VAL A 211 2.49 -3.47 6.42
C VAL A 211 3.29 -3.42 5.12
N ARG A 212 3.25 -2.29 4.42
CA ARG A 212 3.92 -2.07 3.13
C ARG A 212 4.06 -0.58 2.81
N PHE A 213 4.86 -0.27 1.81
CA PHE A 213 4.76 0.99 1.08
C PHE A 213 3.99 0.73 -0.21
N VAL A 214 3.05 1.61 -0.55
CA VAL A 214 2.33 1.60 -1.83
C VAL A 214 2.73 2.88 -2.55
N GLY A 215 3.67 2.78 -3.50
CA GLY A 215 4.31 4.01 -3.97
C GLY A 215 5.01 4.69 -2.79
N ASP A 216 4.86 5.99 -2.69
CA ASP A 216 5.33 6.82 -1.60
C ASP A 216 4.48 6.79 -0.31
N CYS A 217 3.28 6.21 -0.37
CA CYS A 217 2.40 6.05 0.78
C CYS A 217 2.85 4.91 1.71
N VAL A 218 2.80 5.14 3.02
CA VAL A 218 3.01 4.10 4.04
C VAL A 218 1.68 3.61 4.61
N HIS A 219 1.53 2.28 4.68
CA HIS A 219 0.43 1.63 5.40
C HIS A 219 0.92 1.05 6.72
N GLY A 220 0.39 1.55 7.84
CA GLY A 220 0.73 1.16 9.20
C GLY A 220 -0.46 0.70 10.02
N LEU A 221 -0.19 -0.08 11.07
CA LEU A 221 -1.17 -0.58 12.03
C LEU A 221 -0.73 -0.26 13.47
N ILE A 222 -1.69 0.07 14.33
CA ILE A 222 -1.48 0.20 15.78
C ILE A 222 -2.68 -0.36 16.56
N ALA A 223 -2.41 -0.92 17.73
CA ALA A 223 -3.40 -1.35 18.70
C ALA A 223 -2.84 -1.17 20.10
N GLU A 224 -3.68 -0.73 21.02
CA GLU A 224 -3.45 -0.72 22.47
C GLU A 224 -4.42 -1.70 23.13
N GLY A 225 -4.04 -2.28 24.25
CA GLY A 225 -4.90 -3.22 24.97
C GLY A 225 -4.15 -4.30 25.71
N THR A 226 -4.86 -5.39 26.01
CA THR A 226 -4.39 -6.52 26.80
C THR A 226 -4.09 -7.74 25.92
N SER A 227 -3.85 -8.90 26.54
CA SER A 227 -3.67 -10.17 25.84
C SER A 227 -4.92 -10.71 25.15
N SER A 228 -6.10 -10.21 25.52
CA SER A 228 -7.39 -10.75 25.06
C SER A 228 -8.30 -9.71 24.41
N GLU A 229 -8.00 -8.41 24.55
CA GLU A 229 -8.89 -7.34 24.12
C GLU A 229 -8.12 -6.08 23.73
N THR A 230 -8.57 -5.44 22.65
CA THR A 230 -8.08 -4.13 22.21
C THR A 230 -8.86 -3.04 22.93
N ASP A 231 -8.19 -2.02 23.46
CA ASP A 231 -8.83 -0.81 23.95
C ASP A 231 -9.10 0.13 22.76
N PRO A 232 -10.37 0.38 22.37
CA PRO A 232 -10.67 1.18 21.18
C PRO A 232 -10.26 2.65 21.36
N ALA A 233 -10.51 3.22 22.54
CA ALA A 233 -10.28 4.64 22.79
C ALA A 233 -8.79 4.96 22.85
N GLU A 234 -8.02 4.13 23.55
CA GLU A 234 -6.56 4.27 23.59
C GLU A 234 -5.91 3.95 22.24
N THR A 235 -6.42 2.96 21.50
CA THR A 235 -5.92 2.66 20.15
C THR A 235 -6.08 3.85 19.22
N VAL A 236 -7.27 4.48 19.19
CA VAL A 236 -7.51 5.68 18.38
C VAL A 236 -6.68 6.86 18.87
N ARG A 237 -6.54 7.03 20.19
CA ARG A 237 -5.69 8.08 20.78
C ARG A 237 -4.24 7.93 20.33
N SER A 238 -3.66 6.73 20.47
CA SER A 238 -2.30 6.42 20.01
C SER A 238 -2.14 6.63 18.50
N ALA A 239 -3.14 6.27 17.70
CA ALA A 239 -3.12 6.50 16.25
C ALA A 239 -3.09 7.99 15.89
N VAL A 240 -3.87 8.83 16.58
CA VAL A 240 -3.87 10.30 16.36
C VAL A 240 -2.53 10.92 16.73
N ILE A 241 -1.92 10.50 17.85
CA ILE A 241 -0.60 10.98 18.27
C ILE A 241 0.48 10.52 17.28
N MET A 242 0.38 9.28 16.80
CA MET A 242 1.27 8.76 15.77
C MET A 242 1.18 9.57 14.47
N ALA A 243 -0.03 9.96 14.04
CA ALA A 243 -0.20 10.84 12.89
C ALA A 243 0.49 12.20 13.10
N GLY A 244 0.38 12.78 14.30
CA GLY A 244 1.12 13.98 14.67
C GLY A 244 2.64 13.80 14.57
N ALA A 245 3.16 12.68 15.07
CA ALA A 245 4.59 12.36 14.99
C ALA A 245 5.08 12.14 13.55
N LEU A 246 4.30 11.45 12.71
CA LEU A 246 4.60 11.27 11.29
C LEU A 246 4.74 12.64 10.60
N ARG A 247 3.81 13.57 10.88
CA ARG A 247 3.86 14.94 10.36
C ARG A 247 5.08 15.70 10.85
N SER A 248 5.34 15.72 12.17
CA SER A 248 6.51 16.41 12.72
C SER A 248 7.81 15.88 12.13
N SER A 249 7.93 14.56 11.94
CA SER A 249 9.15 13.97 11.39
C SER A 249 9.30 14.25 9.89
N PHE A 250 8.19 14.23 9.14
CA PHE A 250 8.16 14.68 7.76
C PHE A 250 8.58 16.16 7.62
N ASP A 251 8.05 17.05 8.47
CA ASP A 251 8.41 18.47 8.45
C ASP A 251 9.88 18.68 8.81
N LEU A 252 10.44 17.90 9.74
CA LEU A 252 11.88 17.91 9.98
C LEU A 252 12.66 17.51 8.72
N CYS A 253 12.26 16.45 8.03
CA CYS A 253 12.86 16.05 6.75
C CYS A 253 12.77 17.18 5.71
N ARG A 254 11.65 17.93 5.62
CA ARG A 254 11.52 19.09 4.73
C ARG A 254 12.52 20.21 5.01
N THR A 255 12.95 20.37 6.26
CA THR A 255 13.99 21.35 6.60
C THR A 255 15.41 20.90 6.24
N MET A 256 15.62 19.59 6.11
CA MET A 256 16.95 18.99 5.94
C MET A 256 17.25 18.54 4.51
N LEU A 257 16.22 18.11 3.77
CA LEU A 257 16.36 17.52 2.45
C LEU A 257 16.07 18.54 1.34
N PRO A 258 16.88 18.61 0.28
CA PRO A 258 16.65 19.51 -0.84
C PRO A 258 15.44 19.09 -1.66
N GLY A 259 14.79 20.04 -2.35
CA GLY A 259 13.79 19.74 -3.39
C GLY A 259 12.41 19.31 -2.89
N ILE A 260 12.21 19.07 -1.60
CA ILE A 260 10.93 18.57 -1.04
C ILE A 260 10.13 19.62 -0.24
N ARG A 261 10.56 20.89 -0.28
CA ARG A 261 9.97 21.96 0.54
C ARG A 261 8.47 22.13 0.32
N ASP A 262 8.01 21.96 -0.92
CA ASP A 262 6.61 22.16 -1.32
C ASP A 262 5.75 20.89 -1.23
N MET A 263 6.35 19.76 -0.83
CA MET A 263 5.60 18.53 -0.58
C MET A 263 4.84 18.60 0.74
N GLY A 264 3.79 17.77 0.83
CA GLY A 264 3.00 17.58 2.05
C GLY A 264 2.95 16.12 2.49
N LEU A 265 2.22 15.89 3.59
CA LEU A 265 1.87 14.59 4.11
C LEU A 265 0.37 14.55 4.41
N ALA A 266 -0.39 13.79 3.62
CA ALA A 266 -1.81 13.54 3.84
C ALA A 266 -1.97 12.26 4.69
N ILE A 267 -2.75 12.30 5.77
CA ILE A 267 -2.88 11.16 6.69
C ILE A 267 -4.34 10.78 6.91
N GLY A 268 -4.66 9.49 6.80
CA GLY A 268 -5.97 8.95 7.09
C GLY A 268 -5.90 7.80 8.09
N ILE A 269 -6.86 7.74 9.00
CA ILE A 269 -6.94 6.74 10.07
C ILE A 269 -8.34 6.15 10.10
N ASP A 270 -8.47 4.84 10.30
CA ASP A 270 -9.75 4.27 10.72
C ASP A 270 -9.56 3.08 11.66
N TYR A 271 -10.59 2.73 12.42
CA TYR A 271 -10.56 1.66 13.40
C TYR A 271 -11.47 0.50 13.00
N GLY A 272 -11.00 -0.73 13.18
CA GLY A 272 -11.88 -1.89 13.05
C GLY A 272 -11.18 -3.23 13.06
N THR A 273 -11.99 -4.29 13.06
CA THR A 273 -11.49 -5.66 12.98
C THR A 273 -10.74 -5.90 11.68
N THR A 274 -9.46 -6.28 11.79
CA THR A 274 -8.57 -6.45 10.64
C THR A 274 -7.86 -7.80 10.69
N PRO A 275 -8.02 -8.66 9.67
CA PRO A 275 -7.20 -9.84 9.49
C PRO A 275 -5.80 -9.46 8.98
N ILE A 276 -4.77 -10.14 9.48
CA ILE A 276 -3.37 -9.95 9.07
C ILE A 276 -2.75 -11.30 8.77
N CYS A 277 -2.23 -11.47 7.55
CA CYS A 277 -1.52 -12.68 7.14
C CYS A 277 -0.67 -12.43 5.89
N ARG A 278 -0.03 -13.47 5.36
CA ARG A 278 0.48 -13.49 3.98
C ARG A 278 -0.49 -14.22 3.06
N LEU A 279 -0.80 -13.62 1.91
CA LEU A 279 -1.62 -14.22 0.85
C LEU A 279 -0.82 -14.39 -0.43
N GLY A 280 -1.14 -15.41 -1.23
CA GLY A 280 -0.49 -15.68 -2.51
C GLY A 280 0.18 -17.06 -2.57
N LEU A 281 0.84 -17.35 -3.69
CA LEU A 281 1.43 -18.67 -3.95
C LEU A 281 2.58 -18.96 -2.98
N ARG A 282 2.50 -20.10 -2.28
CA ARG A 282 3.49 -20.53 -1.29
C ARG A 282 4.88 -20.61 -1.90
N GLY A 283 5.87 -20.00 -1.26
CA GLY A 283 7.27 -20.03 -1.70
C GLY A 283 7.61 -19.20 -2.93
N LEU A 284 6.61 -18.57 -3.58
CA LEU A 284 6.79 -17.80 -4.81
C LEU A 284 6.42 -16.33 -4.63
N ALA A 285 5.13 -16.06 -4.42
CA ALA A 285 4.55 -14.73 -4.59
C ALA A 285 3.62 -14.33 -3.43
N SER A 286 3.88 -14.85 -2.22
CA SER A 286 3.11 -14.43 -1.05
C SER A 286 3.44 -12.98 -0.69
N VAL A 287 2.42 -12.16 -0.46
CA VAL A 287 2.52 -10.74 -0.08
C VAL A 287 1.94 -10.52 1.31
N ARG A 288 2.42 -9.49 2.00
CA ARG A 288 1.90 -9.08 3.30
C ARG A 288 0.54 -8.43 3.13
N THR A 289 -0.44 -8.90 3.89
CA THR A 289 -1.82 -8.43 3.78
C THR A 289 -2.37 -8.05 5.14
N ALA A 290 -2.89 -6.83 5.21
CA ALA A 290 -3.83 -6.37 6.22
C ALA A 290 -4.98 -5.70 5.46
N ALA A 291 -6.07 -6.45 5.24
CA ALA A 291 -7.17 -6.04 4.38
C ALA A 291 -8.48 -6.10 5.15
N SER A 292 -9.12 -4.95 5.32
CA SER A 292 -10.35 -4.79 6.09
C SER A 292 -11.09 -3.52 5.65
N ARG A 293 -12.32 -3.35 6.15
CA ARG A 293 -13.05 -2.08 5.98
C ARG A 293 -12.24 -0.90 6.52
N SER A 294 -11.61 -1.06 7.69
CA SER A 294 -10.77 -0.02 8.29
C SER A 294 -9.58 0.33 7.40
N ALA A 295 -8.94 -0.64 6.74
CA ALA A 295 -7.88 -0.34 5.77
C ALA A 295 -8.38 0.51 4.60
N CYS A 296 -9.50 0.12 3.97
CA CYS A 296 -10.12 0.86 2.87
C CYS A 296 -10.56 2.27 3.27
N ILE A 297 -11.21 2.42 4.44
CA ILE A 297 -11.66 3.72 4.92
C ILE A 297 -10.46 4.59 5.28
N SER A 298 -9.42 4.07 5.97
CA SER A 298 -8.22 4.86 6.27
C SER A 298 -7.52 5.39 5.02
N GLU A 299 -7.50 4.63 3.93
CA GLU A 299 -6.98 5.08 2.64
C GLU A 299 -7.89 6.15 2.00
N ALA A 300 -9.21 5.96 1.99
CA ALA A 300 -10.16 6.94 1.47
C ALA A 300 -10.12 8.28 2.25
N GLU A 301 -10.00 8.20 3.58
CA GLU A 301 -9.86 9.35 4.47
C GLU A 301 -8.51 10.07 4.22
N GLN A 302 -7.44 9.33 3.91
CA GLN A 302 -6.18 9.93 3.49
C GLN A 302 -6.32 10.66 2.15
N GLN A 303 -6.97 10.03 1.16
CA GLN A 303 -7.11 10.59 -0.19
C GLN A 303 -7.92 11.89 -0.24
N ARG A 304 -8.83 12.12 0.72
CA ARG A 304 -9.56 13.39 0.81
C ARG A 304 -8.77 14.51 1.49
N CYS A 305 -7.63 14.20 2.11
CA CYS A 305 -6.79 15.19 2.78
C CYS A 305 -5.88 15.90 1.78
N SER A 306 -5.67 17.20 2.00
CA SER A 306 -4.51 17.89 1.45
C SER A 306 -3.22 17.53 2.22
N GLY A 307 -2.07 17.93 1.67
CA GLY A 307 -0.75 17.65 2.25
C GLY A 307 -0.48 18.20 3.66
N ASN A 308 -1.40 18.92 4.29
CA ASN A 308 -1.28 19.31 5.70
C ASN A 308 -2.41 18.79 6.59
N GLU A 309 -3.26 17.91 6.09
CA GLU A 309 -4.45 17.43 6.80
C GLU A 309 -4.30 15.98 7.29
N THR A 310 -4.96 15.72 8.41
CA THR A 310 -5.16 14.40 8.99
C THR A 310 -6.66 14.17 9.15
N ALA A 311 -7.16 13.03 8.66
CA ALA A 311 -8.56 12.63 8.73
C ALA A 311 -8.75 11.33 9.50
N ILE A 312 -9.92 11.18 10.13
CA ILE A 312 -10.33 9.93 10.78
C ILE A 312 -11.67 9.43 10.26
N GLY A 313 -11.78 8.12 10.06
CA GLY A 313 -12.99 7.46 9.63
C GLY A 313 -14.07 7.47 10.70
N GLU A 314 -15.31 7.15 10.29
CA GLU A 314 -16.47 7.11 11.19
C GLU A 314 -16.27 6.16 12.37
N ALA A 315 -15.70 4.99 12.14
CA ALA A 315 -15.52 3.98 13.17
C ALA A 315 -14.46 4.43 14.19
N ALA A 316 -13.33 4.98 13.72
CA ALA A 316 -12.36 5.63 14.60
C ALA A 316 -12.97 6.79 15.39
N TYR A 317 -13.71 7.69 14.75
CA TYR A 317 -14.34 8.83 15.42
C TYR A 317 -15.30 8.40 16.54
N ARG A 318 -16.12 7.37 16.30
CA ARG A 318 -17.03 6.81 17.31
C ARG A 318 -16.29 6.14 18.46
N ALA A 319 -15.24 5.39 18.17
CA ALA A 319 -14.41 4.73 19.17
C ALA A 319 -13.54 5.69 20.00
N ALA A 320 -13.31 6.90 19.50
CA ALA A 320 -12.40 7.86 20.12
C ALA A 320 -12.91 8.40 21.47
N SER A 321 -12.02 9.04 22.24
CA SER A 321 -12.42 9.80 23.42
C SER A 321 -13.18 11.08 23.04
N ALA A 322 -13.87 11.71 23.99
CA ALA A 322 -14.56 12.98 23.77
C ALA A 322 -13.60 14.08 23.28
N VAL A 323 -12.36 14.09 23.77
CA VAL A 323 -11.33 15.06 23.40
C VAL A 323 -10.93 14.92 21.93
N VAL A 324 -10.71 13.68 21.46
CA VAL A 324 -10.41 13.43 20.03
C VAL A 324 -11.59 13.85 19.17
N ARG A 325 -12.82 13.51 19.55
CA ARG A 325 -14.02 13.91 18.79
C ARG A 325 -14.16 15.42 18.69
N GLU A 326 -13.96 16.14 19.79
CA GLU A 326 -14.04 17.60 19.82
C GLU A 326 -12.98 18.24 18.90
N ALA A 327 -11.78 17.68 18.88
CA ALA A 327 -10.70 18.18 18.03
C ALA A 327 -10.96 18.00 16.52
N PHE A 328 -11.42 16.81 16.13
CA PHE A 328 -11.67 16.47 14.73
C PHE A 328 -13.03 16.97 14.22
N LYS A 329 -13.93 17.35 15.14
CA LYS A 329 -15.28 17.87 14.86
C LYS A 329 -16.09 16.95 13.95
N THR A 330 -17.20 17.45 13.45
CA THR A 330 -18.08 16.73 12.50
C THR A 330 -17.42 16.43 11.16
N ASP A 331 -16.44 17.25 10.75
CA ASP A 331 -15.73 17.10 9.48
C ASP A 331 -14.69 15.96 9.53
N ARG A 332 -14.42 15.47 10.74
CA ARG A 332 -13.47 14.40 11.05
C ARG A 332 -12.08 14.63 10.44
N ALA A 333 -11.67 15.88 10.35
CA ALA A 333 -10.38 16.27 9.79
C ALA A 333 -9.79 17.43 10.56
N LEU A 334 -8.46 17.46 10.60
CA LEU A 334 -7.69 18.47 11.29
C LEU A 334 -6.43 18.80 10.50
N ALA A 335 -6.23 20.08 10.24
CA ALA A 335 -5.02 20.58 9.57
C ALA A 335 -3.88 20.81 10.58
N ASN A 336 -2.65 20.68 10.09
CA ASN A 336 -1.41 20.97 10.81
C ASN A 336 -1.28 20.25 12.16
N LEU A 337 -1.83 19.03 12.26
CA LEU A 337 -1.68 18.20 13.46
C LEU A 337 -0.24 17.67 13.51
N ASP A 338 0.62 18.36 14.25
CA ASP A 338 1.97 17.92 14.60
C ASP A 338 1.98 17.19 15.96
N TYR A 339 3.12 16.62 16.35
CA TYR A 339 3.25 15.83 17.58
C TYR A 339 2.93 16.64 18.83
N LEU A 340 3.43 17.89 18.93
CA LEU A 340 3.22 18.74 20.10
C LEU A 340 1.74 19.13 20.23
N SER A 341 1.10 19.47 19.12
CA SER A 341 -0.32 19.78 19.06
C SER A 341 -1.15 18.56 19.46
N ALA A 342 -0.81 17.36 18.97
CA ALA A 342 -1.49 16.12 19.35
C ALA A 342 -1.31 15.80 20.85
N GLN A 343 -0.11 15.98 21.40
CA GLN A 343 0.13 15.77 22.83
C GLN A 343 -0.63 16.75 23.71
N PHE A 344 -0.59 18.04 23.38
CA PHE A 344 -1.26 19.10 24.12
C PHE A 344 -2.78 18.90 24.10
N MET A 345 -3.33 18.64 22.92
CA MET A 345 -4.74 18.36 22.72
C MET A 345 -5.21 17.16 23.53
N LEU A 346 -4.42 16.09 23.59
CA LEU A 346 -4.81 14.82 24.21
C LEU A 346 -4.33 14.67 25.66
N GLY A 347 -3.80 15.73 26.27
CA GLY A 347 -3.49 15.80 27.70
C GLY A 347 -2.41 14.82 28.17
N LEU A 348 -1.41 14.52 27.31
CA LEU A 348 -0.29 13.69 27.74
C LEU A 348 0.60 14.45 28.75
N GLU A 349 0.83 13.87 29.93
CA GLU A 349 2.00 14.25 30.72
C GLU A 349 3.25 13.97 29.90
N THR A 350 4.15 14.95 29.82
CA THR A 350 5.44 14.84 29.14
C THR A 350 6.27 13.74 29.81
N LYS A 351 6.18 12.49 29.35
CA LYS A 351 7.18 11.48 29.70
C LYS A 351 8.51 11.97 29.10
N GLY A 352 9.48 12.21 29.97
CA GLY A 352 10.74 12.87 29.66
C GLY A 352 11.40 12.33 28.39
N ALA A 353 12.02 13.26 27.65
CA ALA A 353 12.66 13.03 26.36
C ALA A 353 13.32 11.64 26.27
N ALA A 354 12.89 10.84 25.30
CA ALA A 354 13.59 9.62 24.94
C ALA A 354 15.05 9.98 24.65
N LYS A 355 15.99 9.16 25.17
CA LYS A 355 17.41 9.29 24.80
C LYS A 355 17.51 9.36 23.27
N PRO A 356 18.31 10.29 22.71
CA PRO A 356 18.44 10.39 21.27
C PRO A 356 18.80 9.01 20.71
N ALA A 357 17.97 8.51 19.80
CA ALA A 357 18.27 7.30 19.08
C ALA A 357 19.62 7.50 18.39
N ALA A 358 20.51 6.49 18.48
CA ALA A 358 21.76 6.55 17.74
C ALA A 358 21.43 6.78 16.25
N PRO A 359 22.09 7.73 15.57
CA PRO A 359 21.81 8.00 14.17
C PRO A 359 21.95 6.69 13.39
N MET A 360 20.98 6.42 12.51
CA MET A 360 21.07 5.28 11.61
C MET A 360 22.36 5.40 10.82
N GLN A 361 23.33 4.54 11.12
CA GLN A 361 24.54 4.45 10.32
C GLN A 361 24.14 3.87 8.96
N ALA A 362 24.55 4.56 7.89
CA ALA A 362 24.49 3.99 6.55
C ALA A 362 25.21 2.63 6.59
N HIS A 363 24.54 1.58 6.12
CA HIS A 363 25.19 0.29 5.96
C HIS A 363 26.31 0.48 4.96
N VAL A 364 27.57 0.48 5.42
CA VAL A 364 28.72 0.38 4.55
C VAL A 364 28.60 -0.98 3.87
N PRO A 365 28.38 -1.07 2.55
CA PRO A 365 28.39 -2.36 1.88
C PRO A 365 29.77 -2.97 2.13
N ALA A 366 29.81 -4.24 2.54
CA ALA A 366 31.06 -4.99 2.41
C ALA A 366 31.53 -4.81 0.97
N SER A 367 32.79 -4.41 0.79
CA SER A 367 33.40 -4.11 -0.49
C SER A 367 33.32 -5.32 -1.43
N MET A 368 32.20 -5.46 -2.12
CA MET A 368 32.06 -6.29 -3.30
C MET A 368 31.66 -5.35 -4.43
N PRO A 369 32.41 -5.35 -5.55
CA PRO A 369 32.08 -4.51 -6.68
C PRO A 369 30.67 -4.86 -7.17
N LEU A 370 29.82 -3.83 -7.29
CA LEU A 370 28.55 -3.90 -8.01
C LEU A 370 28.82 -4.46 -9.41
N ARG A 371 28.46 -5.73 -9.63
CA ARG A 371 28.40 -6.28 -10.99
C ARG A 371 27.13 -5.73 -11.62
N ALA A 372 27.28 -4.73 -12.47
CA ALA A 372 26.30 -4.46 -13.50
C ALA A 372 26.16 -5.75 -14.32
N HIS A 373 25.01 -6.41 -14.23
CA HIS A 373 24.68 -7.46 -15.19
C HIS A 373 24.33 -6.77 -16.50
N ALA A 374 25.35 -6.61 -17.34
CA ALA A 374 25.18 -6.41 -18.77
C ALA A 374 25.22 -7.79 -19.43
N THR A 375 24.06 -8.22 -19.93
CA THR A 375 23.86 -9.01 -21.16
C THR A 375 22.38 -9.03 -21.45
#